data_AF-A0A5F1Y8A3-F1
#
_entry.id   AF-A0A5F1Y8A3-F1
#
_cell.length_a   1.000
_cell.length_b   1.000
_cell.length_c   1.000
_cell.angle_alpha   90.00
_cell.angle_beta   90.00
_cell.angle_gamma   90.00
#
_symmetry.space_group_name_H-M   'P 1'
#
loop_
_entity.id
_entity.type
_entity.pdbx_description
1 polymer ?
#
loop_
_entity_poly.entity_id
_entity_poly.type
_entity_poly.pdbx_seq_one_letter_code
_entity_poly.pdbx_strand_id
1 'polypeptide(L)'
;MSLNKRKLIFIFIFIFLLLSVFGFGTSCSEKRPFVRLEPPADSKGRLYVIRPIETALAAWTYEFELKKYKGHFKESSETVTVSVFRLANGGFYAEDLEEGFYRLTVASKPDVDKILRIEKRKTSFYRFIIFNEKEISLPDFFIKEITQEEALGDLLEGEHLNESLKRIE
;
A
#
# COMPACT_ATOMS: atom_id res chain seq x y z
N MET A 1 -57.95 -1.87 -4.93
CA MET A 1 -57.01 -1.15 -5.84
C MET A 1 -55.79 -2.04 -6.03
N SER A 2 -55.74 -2.75 -7.16
CA SER A 2 -54.77 -3.83 -7.44
C SER A 2 -53.37 -3.24 -7.64
N LEU A 3 -52.46 -3.49 -6.70
CA LEU A 3 -51.05 -3.14 -6.88
C LEU A 3 -50.50 -4.00 -8.03
N ASN A 4 -50.18 -3.33 -9.14
CA ASN A 4 -49.81 -3.98 -10.38
C ASN A 4 -48.51 -4.77 -10.18
N LYS A 5 -48.57 -6.11 -10.18
CA LYS A 5 -47.44 -7.02 -9.85
C LYS A 5 -46.14 -6.68 -10.59
N ARG A 6 -46.25 -6.11 -11.80
CA ARG A 6 -45.11 -5.62 -12.60
C ARG A 6 -44.35 -4.47 -11.91
N LYS A 7 -45.05 -3.51 -11.29
CA LYS A 7 -44.41 -2.40 -10.54
C LYS A 7 -43.69 -2.89 -9.29
N LEU A 8 -44.24 -3.92 -8.62
CA LEU A 8 -43.62 -4.52 -7.44
C LEU A 8 -42.30 -5.25 -7.79
N ILE A 9 -42.27 -5.94 -8.94
CA ILE A 9 -41.06 -6.59 -9.46
C ILE A 9 -39.98 -5.56 -9.80
N PHE A 10 -40.34 -4.44 -10.45
CA PHE A 10 -39.38 -3.37 -10.75
C PHE A 10 -38.79 -2.72 -9.50
N ILE A 11 -39.60 -2.53 -8.45
CA ILE A 11 -39.14 -1.99 -7.16
C ILE A 11 -38.16 -2.97 -6.49
N PHE A 12 -38.47 -4.27 -6.49
CA PHE A 12 -37.57 -5.28 -5.94
C PHE A 12 -36.23 -5.38 -6.68
N ILE A 13 -36.24 -5.30 -8.01
CA ILE A 13 -35.02 -5.29 -8.83
C ILE A 13 -34.20 -4.02 -8.55
N PHE A 14 -34.83 -2.86 -8.44
CA PHE A 14 -34.14 -1.60 -8.16
C PHE A 14 -33.50 -1.57 -6.75
N ILE A 15 -34.20 -2.11 -5.74
CA ILE A 15 -33.66 -2.25 -4.37
C ILE A 15 -32.48 -3.25 -4.35
N PHE A 16 -32.59 -4.37 -5.07
CA PHE A 16 -31.51 -5.35 -5.18
C PHE A 16 -30.26 -4.76 -5.87
N LEU A 17 -30.46 -3.93 -6.89
CA LEU A 17 -29.38 -3.24 -7.59
C LEU A 17 -28.70 -2.20 -6.68
N LEU A 18 -29.47 -1.41 -5.91
CA LEU A 18 -28.95 -0.47 -4.91
C LEU A 18 -28.16 -1.16 -3.79
N LEU A 19 -28.62 -2.32 -3.30
CA LEU A 19 -27.92 -3.10 -2.29
C LEU A 19 -26.64 -3.73 -2.83
N SER A 20 -26.59 -4.08 -4.12
CA SER A 20 -25.38 -4.64 -4.75
C SER A 20 -24.24 -3.63 -4.89
N VAL A 21 -24.54 -2.33 -5.02
CA VAL A 21 -23.53 -1.25 -5.09
C VAL A 21 -22.88 -0.99 -3.73
N PHE A 22 -23.58 -1.26 -2.63
CA PHE A 22 -23.04 -1.10 -1.28
C PHE A 22 -22.28 -2.33 -0.73
N GLY A 23 -22.32 -3.47 -1.43
CA GLY A 23 -21.82 -4.75 -0.93
C GLY A 23 -20.34 -5.05 -1.20
N PHE A 24 -19.63 -4.24 -1.99
CA PHE A 24 -18.24 -4.52 -2.35
C PHE A 24 -17.23 -3.68 -1.56
N GLY A 25 -16.60 -4.32 -0.57
CA GLY A 25 -15.20 -4.08 -0.27
C GLY A 25 -14.86 -3.16 0.89
N THR A 26 -15.29 -3.48 2.12
CA THR A 26 -14.54 -3.07 3.32
C THR A 26 -13.63 -4.21 3.78
N SER A 27 -12.62 -4.54 2.97
CA SER A 27 -11.41 -5.15 3.51
C SER A 27 -10.72 -4.08 4.35
N CYS A 28 -11.20 -3.91 5.59
CA CYS A 28 -10.57 -3.07 6.59
C CYS A 28 -9.25 -3.74 6.96
N SER A 29 -8.20 -3.38 6.22
CA SER A 29 -6.83 -3.70 6.61
C SER A 29 -6.54 -2.85 7.85
N GLU A 30 -6.67 -3.45 9.03
CA GLU A 30 -6.32 -2.78 10.28
C GLU A 30 -4.88 -2.27 10.20
N LYS A 31 -4.70 -0.96 10.41
CA LYS A 31 -3.39 -0.35 10.55
C LYS A 31 -2.70 -1.00 11.75
N ARG A 32 -1.66 -1.81 11.50
CA ARG A 32 -0.82 -2.36 12.57
C ARG A 32 0.15 -1.27 13.03
N PRO A 33 0.16 -0.92 14.33
CA PRO A 33 1.12 0.05 14.84
C PRO A 33 2.54 -0.50 14.69
N PHE A 34 3.47 0.39 14.38
CA PHE A 34 4.88 0.04 14.38
C PHE A 34 5.38 -0.12 15.83
N VAL A 35 5.93 -1.28 16.16
CA VAL A 35 6.50 -1.53 17.50
C VAL A 35 8.02 -1.57 17.45
N ARG A 36 8.56 -2.31 16.48
CA ARG A 36 10.01 -2.47 16.28
C ARG A 36 10.30 -2.99 14.89
N LEU A 37 11.55 -2.85 14.46
CA LEU A 37 12.07 -3.61 13.34
C LEU A 37 12.17 -5.08 13.71
N GLU A 38 11.66 -5.94 12.85
CA GLU A 38 11.80 -7.39 12.99
C GLU A 38 12.96 -7.87 12.12
N PRO A 39 13.80 -8.79 12.61
CA PRO A 39 14.79 -9.43 11.76
C PRO A 39 14.08 -10.28 10.69
N PRO A 40 14.69 -10.46 9.52
CA PRO A 40 14.17 -11.36 8.50
C PRO A 40 14.09 -12.81 9.01
N ALA A 41 13.04 -13.53 8.63
CA ALA A 41 12.96 -14.97 8.86
C ALA A 41 14.13 -15.73 8.20
N ASP A 42 14.43 -16.92 8.72
CA ASP A 42 15.52 -17.75 8.23
C ASP A 42 15.42 -17.96 6.71
N SER A 43 16.53 -17.74 6.01
CA SER A 43 16.68 -17.84 4.55
C SER A 43 15.88 -16.85 3.69
N LYS A 44 15.21 -15.86 4.30
CA LYS A 44 14.49 -14.79 3.60
C LYS A 44 15.19 -13.44 3.77
N GLY A 45 14.86 -12.48 2.90
CA GLY A 45 15.11 -11.06 3.13
C GLY A 45 13.84 -10.39 3.62
N ARG A 46 13.94 -9.23 4.26
CA ARG A 46 12.77 -8.47 4.73
C ARG A 46 12.68 -7.13 4.01
N LEU A 47 11.50 -6.85 3.49
CA LEU A 47 11.19 -5.58 2.84
C LEU A 47 10.36 -4.70 3.77
N TYR A 48 10.72 -3.43 3.87
CA TYR A 48 9.87 -2.38 4.40
C TYR A 48 9.58 -1.35 3.30
N VAL A 49 8.31 -1.02 3.11
CA VAL A 49 7.85 0.10 2.25
C VAL A 49 7.10 1.09 3.14
N ILE A 50 7.59 2.31 3.20
CA ILE A 50 7.18 3.31 4.18
C ILE A 50 6.62 4.52 3.44
N ARG A 51 5.45 4.97 3.86
CA ARG A 51 4.94 6.30 3.53
C ARG A 51 5.10 7.19 4.76
N PRO A 52 6.01 8.18 4.74
CA PRO A 52 6.20 9.07 5.87
C PRO A 52 4.94 9.90 6.14
N ILE A 53 4.90 10.58 7.29
CA ILE A 53 3.85 11.56 7.56
C ILE A 53 4.17 12.82 6.76
N GLU A 54 3.30 13.14 5.81
CA GLU A 54 3.32 14.40 5.08
C GLU A 54 1.98 15.12 5.27
N THR A 55 1.98 16.46 5.30
CA THR A 55 0.74 17.24 5.42
C THR A 55 -0.04 17.26 4.11
N ALA A 56 0.67 17.30 2.98
CA ALA A 56 0.04 17.28 1.69
C ALA A 56 -0.47 15.88 1.35
N LEU A 57 -1.66 15.85 0.74
CA LEU A 57 -2.30 14.60 0.31
C LEU A 57 -2.43 13.56 1.44
N ALA A 58 -2.40 13.98 2.70
CA ALA A 58 -2.46 13.13 3.89
C ALA A 58 -3.73 12.26 3.93
N ALA A 59 -4.84 12.76 3.40
CA ALA A 59 -6.12 12.04 3.34
C ALA A 59 -6.14 10.88 2.33
N TRP A 60 -5.21 10.88 1.35
CA TRP A 60 -5.16 9.84 0.34
C TRP A 60 -4.54 8.57 0.88
N THR A 61 -4.87 7.44 0.26
CA THR A 61 -4.25 6.14 0.51
C THR A 61 -3.83 5.58 -0.85
N TYR A 62 -2.60 5.09 -0.94
CA TYR A 62 -2.03 4.60 -2.20
C TYR A 62 -1.95 3.08 -2.18
N GLU A 63 -2.34 2.46 -3.27
CA GLU A 63 -2.26 1.02 -3.46
C GLU A 63 -0.98 0.65 -4.21
N PHE A 64 -0.30 -0.36 -3.71
CA PHE A 64 0.94 -0.89 -4.23
C PHE A 64 0.75 -2.34 -4.63
N GLU A 65 1.45 -2.73 -5.68
CA GLU A 65 1.56 -4.11 -6.11
C GLU A 65 3.03 -4.51 -6.11
N LEU A 66 3.34 -5.64 -5.47
CA LEU A 66 4.66 -6.24 -5.44
C LEU A 66 4.64 -7.52 -6.27
N LYS A 67 5.51 -7.60 -7.27
CA LYS A 67 5.68 -8.79 -8.12
C LYS A 67 7.09 -9.32 -8.05
N LYS A 68 7.24 -10.64 -8.03
CA LYS A 68 8.55 -11.33 -8.14
C LYS A 68 8.85 -11.63 -9.60
N TYR A 69 10.05 -11.34 -10.07
CA TYR A 69 10.52 -11.82 -11.37
C TYR A 69 10.85 -13.31 -11.29
N LYS A 70 10.57 -14.07 -12.35
CA LYS A 70 10.96 -15.50 -12.42
C LYS A 70 12.48 -15.73 -12.56
N GLY A 71 13.26 -14.67 -12.77
CA GLY A 71 14.71 -14.69 -12.94
C GLY A 71 15.30 -13.28 -12.85
N HIS A 72 16.41 -13.02 -13.56
CA HIS A 72 16.97 -11.68 -13.60
C HIS A 72 16.06 -10.74 -14.42
N PHE A 73 15.77 -9.55 -13.91
CA PHE A 73 14.86 -8.56 -14.54
C PHE A 73 15.30 -8.06 -15.92
N LYS A 74 16.56 -8.33 -16.31
CA LYS A 74 17.13 -7.98 -17.63
C LYS A 74 16.92 -9.07 -18.67
N GLU A 75 16.65 -10.30 -18.23
CA GLU A 75 16.55 -11.49 -19.08
C GLU A 75 15.09 -11.84 -19.37
N SER A 76 14.20 -11.59 -18.42
CA SER A 76 12.76 -11.83 -18.57
C SER A 76 11.94 -10.76 -17.86
N SER A 77 10.86 -10.33 -18.51
CA SER A 77 9.84 -9.45 -17.93
C SER A 77 8.72 -10.21 -17.22
N GLU A 78 8.78 -11.54 -17.21
CA GLU A 78 7.74 -12.36 -16.59
C GLU A 78 7.79 -12.25 -15.07
N THR A 79 6.64 -11.92 -14.48
CA THR A 79 6.50 -11.68 -13.06
C THR A 79 5.28 -12.40 -12.48
N VAL A 80 5.31 -12.65 -11.17
CA VAL A 80 4.22 -13.25 -10.40
C VAL A 80 3.86 -12.31 -9.26
N THR A 81 2.58 -11.96 -9.12
CA THR A 81 2.10 -11.12 -8.01
C THR A 81 2.33 -11.83 -6.68
N VAL A 82 3.00 -11.13 -5.77
CA VAL A 82 3.33 -11.60 -4.42
C VAL A 82 2.34 -11.01 -3.44
N SER A 83 2.13 -9.70 -3.50
CA SER A 83 1.24 -8.99 -2.60
C SER A 83 0.67 -7.72 -3.23
N VAL A 84 -0.51 -7.33 -2.74
CA VAL A 84 -1.15 -6.04 -2.99
C VAL A 84 -1.45 -5.43 -1.63
N PHE A 85 -1.03 -4.19 -1.41
CA PHE A 85 -1.16 -3.53 -0.10
C PHE A 85 -1.42 -2.05 -0.25
N ARG A 86 -1.91 -1.41 0.82
CA ARG A 86 -2.31 0.00 0.81
C ARG A 86 -1.60 0.77 1.91
N LEU A 87 -1.02 1.92 1.57
CA LEU A 87 -0.35 2.81 2.51
C LEU A 87 -1.10 4.14 2.65
N ALA A 88 -1.72 4.32 3.82
CA ALA A 88 -2.20 5.62 4.27
C ALA A 88 -1.02 6.48 4.77
N ASN A 89 -1.27 7.75 5.07
CA ASN A 89 -0.25 8.66 5.61
C ASN A 89 0.34 8.11 6.92
N GLY A 90 1.66 8.15 7.06
CA GLY A 90 2.39 7.52 8.18
C GLY A 90 2.29 5.99 8.23
N GLY A 91 1.82 5.35 7.15
CA GLY A 91 1.67 3.90 7.07
C GLY A 91 2.91 3.20 6.54
N PHE A 92 3.07 1.93 6.88
CA PHE A 92 4.12 1.09 6.34
C PHE A 92 3.60 -0.31 6.00
N TYR A 93 4.35 -0.98 5.13
CA TYR A 93 4.19 -2.37 4.77
C TYR A 93 5.48 -3.12 5.05
N ALA A 94 5.37 -4.34 5.56
CA ALA A 94 6.52 -5.21 5.79
C ALA A 94 6.22 -6.66 5.42
N GLU A 95 7.14 -7.32 4.74
CA GLU A 95 7.01 -8.73 4.36
C GLU A 95 8.38 -9.43 4.26
N ASP A 96 8.41 -10.71 4.67
CA ASP A 96 9.57 -11.58 4.47
C ASP A 96 9.48 -12.26 3.10
N LEU A 97 10.45 -11.93 2.25
CA LEU A 97 10.51 -12.30 0.84
C LEU A 97 11.63 -13.29 0.57
N GLU A 98 11.42 -14.18 -0.39
CA GLU A 98 12.50 -15.00 -0.92
C GLU A 98 13.56 -14.15 -1.63
N GLU A 99 14.78 -14.68 -1.70
CA GLU A 99 15.84 -14.05 -2.48
C GLU A 99 15.44 -13.92 -3.96
N GLY A 100 15.74 -12.78 -4.58
CA GLY A 100 15.48 -12.54 -5.99
C GLY A 100 15.23 -11.07 -6.34
N PHE A 101 14.75 -10.85 -7.56
CA PHE A 101 14.36 -9.53 -8.05
C PHE A 101 12.86 -9.35 -7.97
N TYR A 102 12.44 -8.15 -7.57
CA TYR A 102 11.05 -7.77 -7.40
C TYR A 102 10.77 -6.45 -8.11
N ARG A 103 9.53 -6.25 -8.54
CA ARG A 103 9.02 -5.00 -9.05
C ARG A 103 7.95 -4.49 -8.09
N LEU A 104 8.17 -3.29 -7.56
CA LEU A 104 7.20 -2.56 -6.76
C LEU A 104 6.59 -1.46 -7.61
N THR A 105 5.27 -1.43 -7.72
CA THR A 105 4.53 -0.46 -8.55
C THR A 105 3.42 0.21 -7.75
N VAL A 106 3.09 1.45 -8.10
CA VAL A 106 1.93 2.17 -7.54
C VAL A 106 0.76 2.04 -8.52
N ALA A 107 -0.37 1.49 -8.08
CA ALA A 107 -1.49 1.17 -8.96
C ALA A 107 -2.06 2.42 -9.67
N SER A 108 -2.07 3.57 -9.00
CA SER A 108 -2.53 4.84 -9.56
C SER A 108 -1.57 5.48 -10.56
N LYS A 109 -0.30 5.02 -10.62
CA LYS A 109 0.70 5.53 -11.57
C LYS A 109 1.67 4.41 -11.95
N PRO A 110 1.30 3.54 -12.92
CA PRO A 110 2.09 2.37 -13.30
C PRO A 110 3.51 2.68 -13.81
N ASP A 111 3.74 3.91 -14.28
CA ASP A 111 5.06 4.40 -14.71
C ASP A 111 6.02 4.63 -13.53
N VAL A 112 5.50 4.72 -12.30
CA VAL A 112 6.31 4.76 -11.08
C VAL A 112 6.53 3.33 -10.62
N ASP A 113 7.69 2.79 -10.98
CA ASP A 113 8.15 1.51 -10.53
C ASP A 113 9.54 1.55 -9.90
N LYS A 114 9.81 0.52 -9.09
CA LYS A 114 11.12 0.30 -8.51
C LYS A 114 11.43 -1.18 -8.57
N ILE A 115 12.57 -1.49 -9.18
CA ILE A 115 13.14 -2.83 -9.13
C ILE A 115 13.92 -2.96 -7.82
N LEU A 116 13.60 -3.99 -7.05
CA LEU A 116 14.21 -4.31 -5.76
C LEU A 116 15.02 -5.59 -5.89
N ARG A 117 16.18 -5.64 -5.24
CA ARG A 117 16.93 -6.89 -5.04
C ARG A 117 16.77 -7.30 -3.58
N ILE A 118 16.16 -8.46 -3.36
CA ILE A 118 16.01 -9.05 -2.04
C ILE A 118 17.13 -10.07 -1.84
N GLU A 119 17.88 -9.92 -0.75
CA GLU A 119 18.96 -10.81 -0.35
C GLU A 119 18.64 -11.50 0.97
N LYS A 120 19.13 -12.73 1.14
CA LYS A 120 18.90 -13.49 2.37
C LYS A 120 19.51 -12.78 3.58
N ARG A 121 18.77 -12.78 4.68
CA ARG A 121 19.16 -12.20 5.97
C ARG A 121 19.42 -10.69 5.95
N LYS A 122 19.01 -10.00 4.88
CA LYS A 122 19.06 -8.54 4.80
C LYS A 122 17.68 -7.93 4.92
N THR A 123 17.63 -6.78 5.56
CA THR A 123 16.46 -5.91 5.58
C THR A 123 16.70 -4.74 4.65
N SER A 124 15.73 -4.43 3.79
CA SER A 124 15.78 -3.31 2.86
C SER A 124 14.62 -2.37 3.12
N PHE A 125 14.88 -1.07 3.08
CA PHE A 125 13.92 -0.01 3.40
C PHE A 125 13.70 0.88 2.20
N TYR A 126 12.43 1.12 1.88
CA TYR A 126 12.04 2.00 0.79
C TYR A 126 11.02 3.02 1.26
N ARG A 127 11.25 4.27 0.91
CA ARG A 127 10.34 5.40 1.16
C ARG A 127 9.56 5.72 -0.11
N PHE A 128 8.25 5.82 0.02
CA PHE A 128 7.38 6.39 -1.00
C PHE A 128 7.29 7.90 -0.78
N ILE A 129 7.82 8.68 -1.72
CA ILE A 129 7.87 10.15 -1.65
C ILE A 129 6.92 10.72 -2.68
N ILE A 130 6.09 11.67 -2.25
CA ILE A 130 5.19 12.42 -3.09
C ILE A 130 5.81 13.80 -3.30
N PHE A 131 5.92 14.27 -4.54
CA PHE A 131 6.43 15.60 -4.85
C PHE A 131 5.54 16.32 -5.85
N ASN A 132 5.71 17.64 -5.92
CA ASN A 132 4.91 18.55 -6.76
C ASN A 132 3.44 18.70 -6.31
N GLU A 133 3.28 19.22 -5.10
CA GLU A 133 1.99 19.46 -4.42
C GLU A 133 1.31 20.79 -4.83
N LYS A 134 1.75 21.43 -5.93
CA LYS A 134 1.14 22.70 -6.37
C LYS A 134 -0.27 22.44 -6.91
N GLU A 135 -1.21 23.31 -6.57
CA GLU A 135 -2.66 23.20 -6.88
C GLU A 135 -3.03 22.99 -8.36
N ILE A 136 -2.09 23.17 -9.30
CA ILE A 136 -2.33 23.12 -10.75
C ILE A 136 -1.64 21.91 -11.41
N SER A 137 -0.81 21.15 -10.69
CA SER A 137 -0.07 20.00 -11.26
C SER A 137 -0.45 18.68 -10.61
N LEU A 138 -0.47 17.62 -11.42
CA LEU A 138 -0.61 16.25 -10.90
C LEU A 138 0.57 15.90 -9.99
N PRO A 139 0.33 15.26 -8.84
CA PRO A 139 1.39 14.82 -7.97
C PRO A 139 2.29 13.83 -8.72
N ASP A 140 3.58 13.95 -8.48
CA ASP A 140 4.57 13.01 -8.97
C ASP A 140 5.11 12.19 -7.80
N PHE A 141 5.58 10.99 -8.08
CA PHE A 141 5.93 10.03 -7.06
C PHE A 141 7.24 9.34 -7.40
N PHE A 142 8.02 9.01 -6.39
CA PHE A 142 9.14 8.09 -6.56
C PHE A 142 9.36 7.25 -5.30
N ILE A 143 10.02 6.11 -5.52
CA ILE A 143 10.36 5.17 -4.46
C ILE A 143 11.87 5.20 -4.27
N LYS A 144 12.30 5.64 -3.10
CA LYS A 144 13.72 5.81 -2.73
C LYS A 144 14.14 4.72 -1.77
N GLU A 145 15.30 4.10 -2.00
CA GLU A 145 15.94 3.26 -0.97
C GLU A 145 16.53 4.16 0.10
N ILE A 146 16.32 3.81 1.36
CA ILE A 146 16.75 4.59 2.52
C ILE A 146 17.53 3.72 3.52
N THR A 147 18.25 4.39 4.40
CA THR A 147 18.98 3.75 5.51
C THR A 147 18.03 3.25 6.60
N GLN A 148 18.52 2.38 7.47
CA GLN A 148 17.75 1.91 8.62
C GLN A 148 17.42 3.06 9.58
N GLU A 149 18.35 3.99 9.75
CA GLU A 149 18.20 5.17 10.61
C GLU A 149 17.10 6.10 10.08
N GLU A 150 17.10 6.39 8.78
CA GLU A 150 16.03 7.15 8.12
C GLU A 150 14.68 6.45 8.23
N ALA A 151 14.64 5.13 8.05
CA ALA A 151 13.41 4.35 8.13
C ALA A 151 12.81 4.34 9.55
N LEU A 152 13.66 4.22 10.56
CA LEU A 152 13.25 4.30 11.96
C LEU A 152 12.67 5.68 12.30
N GLY A 153 13.28 6.75 11.78
CA GLY A 153 12.74 8.11 11.94
C GLY A 153 11.30 8.21 11.43
N ASP A 154 11.07 7.81 10.18
CA ASP A 154 9.74 7.86 9.56
C ASP A 154 8.71 6.99 10.31
N LEU A 155 9.11 5.79 10.73
CA LEU A 155 8.23 4.83 11.39
C LEU A 155 7.84 5.29 12.80
N LEU A 156 8.76 5.90 13.55
CA LEU A 156 8.51 6.40 14.90
C LEU A 156 7.67 7.69 14.87
N GLU A 157 7.90 8.58 13.91
CA GLU A 157 7.02 9.74 13.69
C GLU A 157 5.57 9.30 13.42
N GLY A 158 5.41 8.26 12.60
CA GLY A 158 4.14 7.55 12.36
C GLY A 158 3.37 7.23 13.66
N GLU A 159 4.05 6.62 14.61
CA GLU A 159 3.45 6.22 15.89
C GLU A 159 3.12 7.40 16.79
N HIS A 160 4.00 8.40 16.87
CA HIS A 160 3.73 9.59 17.68
C HIS A 160 2.43 10.29 17.27
N LEU A 161 2.13 10.36 15.97
CA LEU A 161 0.86 10.90 15.49
C LEU A 161 -0.32 10.00 15.89
N ASN A 162 -0.20 8.68 15.71
CA ASN A 162 -1.25 7.72 16.09
C ASN A 162 -1.59 7.79 17.58
N GLU A 163 -0.58 7.92 18.46
CA GLU A 163 -0.78 8.09 19.90
C GLU A 163 -1.44 9.43 20.25
N SER A 164 -1.11 10.51 19.52
CA SER A 164 -1.72 11.83 19.75
C SER A 164 -3.21 11.85 19.43
N LEU A 165 -3.63 11.19 18.34
CA LEU A 165 -5.03 11.10 17.93
C LEU A 165 -5.87 10.28 18.92
N LYS A 166 -5.33 9.17 19.43
CA LYS A 166 -5.99 8.33 20.45
C LYS A 166 -6.26 9.04 21.78
N ARG A 167 -5.57 10.14 22.07
CA ARG A 167 -5.78 10.93 23.31
C ARG A 167 -6.91 11.96 23.20
N ILE A 168 -7.43 12.20 22.00
CA ILE A 168 -8.43 13.24 21.72
C ILE A 168 -9.84 12.63 21.54
N GLU A 169 -9.93 11.31 21.36
CA GLU A 169 -11.18 10.52 21.37
C GLU A 169 -11.58 10.10 22.79
#